data_AF-A0A2G9N3J7-F1
#
_entry.id   AF-A0A2G9N3J7-F1
#
_cell.length_a   1.000
_cell.length_b   1.000
_cell.length_c   1.000
_cell.angle_alpha   90.00
_cell.angle_beta   90.00
_cell.angle_gamma   90.00
#
_symmetry.space_group_name_H-M   'P 1'
#
loop_
_entity.id
_entity.type
_entity.pdbx_description
1 polymer ?
#
loop_
_entity_poly.entity_id
_entity_poly.type
_entity_poly.pdbx_seq_one_letter_code
_entity_poly.pdbx_strand_id
1 'polypeptide(L)'
;MSVFLVLISAQVFAQSYMWDVLRPATDFASEIDVPVKVVVFLLSAGIFAISFLAYNKSESKRLLLVSVAFFLFSMKWLVKLIDIFVSPGYFLADSSENLFELGILLSLLVALFYTKKGKGFFKKE
;
A
#
# COMPACT_ATOMS: atom_id res chain seq x y z
N MET A 1 -24.33 0.59 45.54
CA MET A 1 -23.02 1.24 45.28
C MET A 1 -21.92 0.22 44.96
N SER A 2 -21.87 -0.92 45.65
CA SER A 2 -20.86 -1.98 45.47
C SER A 2 -20.93 -2.68 44.11
N VAL A 3 -22.12 -2.97 43.58
CA VAL A 3 -22.30 -3.64 42.27
C VAL A 3 -21.80 -2.78 41.10
N PHE A 4 -21.95 -1.45 41.20
CA PHE A 4 -21.53 -0.52 40.16
C PHE A 4 -20.00 -0.42 40.07
N LEU A 5 -19.29 -0.49 41.21
CA LEU A 5 -17.83 -0.53 41.25
C LEU A 5 -17.27 -1.84 40.68
N VAL A 6 -17.95 -2.97 40.90
CA VAL A 6 -17.56 -4.27 40.32
C VAL A 6 -17.75 -4.29 38.80
N LEU A 7 -18.82 -3.69 38.29
CA LEU A 7 -19.06 -3.62 36.83
C LEU A 7 -18.04 -2.71 36.12
N ILE A 8 -17.69 -1.56 36.70
CA ILE A 8 -16.66 -0.67 36.14
C ILE A 8 -15.29 -1.35 36.13
N SER A 9 -14.91 -2.02 37.23
CA SER A 9 -13.63 -2.74 37.30
C SER A 9 -13.57 -3.94 36.35
N ALA A 10 -14.68 -4.66 36.14
CA ALA A 10 -14.77 -5.72 35.14
C ALA A 10 -14.68 -5.20 33.69
N GLN A 11 -15.26 -4.04 33.39
CA GLN A 11 -15.14 -3.40 32.07
C GLN A 11 -13.72 -2.89 31.81
N VAL A 12 -13.06 -2.28 32.81
CA VAL A 12 -11.67 -1.82 32.70
C VAL A 12 -10.71 -3.00 32.52
N PHE A 13 -10.92 -4.13 33.22
CA PHE A 13 -10.15 -5.35 33.02
C PHE A 13 -10.41 -6.00 31.64
N ALA A 14 -11.67 -6.11 31.21
CA ALA A 14 -11.98 -6.69 29.90
C ALA A 14 -11.39 -5.85 28.74
N GLN A 15 -11.37 -4.52 28.90
CA GLN A 15 -10.70 -3.62 27.97
C GLN A 15 -9.17 -3.82 28.02
N SER A 16 -8.55 -3.87 29.22
CA SER A 16 -7.09 -3.95 29.37
C SER A 16 -6.44 -5.16 28.75
N TYR A 17 -7.13 -6.30 28.70
CA TYR A 17 -6.57 -7.53 28.13
C TYR A 17 -6.77 -7.64 26.63
N MET A 18 -7.87 -7.12 26.05
CA MET A 18 -8.18 -7.36 24.64
C MET A 18 -7.22 -6.65 23.66
N TRP A 19 -6.75 -5.45 23.98
CA TRP A 19 -5.78 -4.75 23.12
C TRP A 19 -4.33 -5.24 23.33
N ASP A 20 -4.02 -5.79 24.51
CA ASP A 20 -2.68 -6.28 24.86
C ASP A 20 -2.35 -7.61 24.15
N VAL A 21 -3.37 -8.34 23.66
CA VAL A 21 -3.20 -9.54 22.81
C VAL A 21 -2.42 -9.23 21.54
N LEU A 22 -2.58 -8.03 20.97
CA LEU A 22 -1.90 -7.62 19.73
C LEU A 22 -0.53 -7.00 19.97
N ARG A 23 -0.15 -6.77 21.22
CA ARG A 23 1.12 -6.12 21.58
C ARG A 23 2.33 -6.93 21.15
N PRO A 24 2.39 -8.27 21.35
CA PRO A 24 3.51 -9.06 20.83
C PRO A 24 3.65 -8.97 19.30
N ALA A 25 2.54 -8.87 18.58
CA ALA A 25 2.54 -8.73 17.12
C ALA A 25 2.99 -7.33 16.68
N THR A 26 2.64 -6.29 17.44
CA THR A 26 3.04 -4.90 17.18
C THR A 26 4.52 -4.69 17.49
N ASP A 27 4.99 -5.26 18.61
CA ASP A 27 6.39 -5.23 19.00
C ASP A 27 7.24 -5.95 17.94
N PHE A 28 6.82 -7.15 17.52
CA PHE A 28 7.46 -7.87 16.42
C PHE A 28 7.47 -7.06 15.11
N ALA A 29 6.33 -6.44 14.75
CA ALA A 29 6.24 -5.60 13.56
C ALA A 29 7.19 -4.40 13.63
N SER A 30 7.40 -3.83 14.82
CA SER A 30 8.34 -2.72 15.03
C SER A 30 9.80 -3.16 14.87
N GLU A 31 10.16 -4.37 15.29
CA GLU A 31 11.50 -4.92 15.16
C GLU A 31 11.88 -5.18 13.69
N ILE A 32 10.91 -5.64 12.88
CA ILE A 32 11.13 -5.96 11.46
C ILE A 32 10.73 -4.83 10.51
N ASP A 33 10.32 -3.66 11.03
CA ASP A 33 9.80 -2.57 10.20
C ASP A 33 10.77 -2.20 9.08
N VAL A 34 12.01 -1.83 9.43
CA VAL A 34 13.05 -1.43 8.47
C VAL A 34 13.31 -2.48 7.37
N PRO A 35 13.61 -3.76 7.68
CA PRO A 35 13.81 -4.75 6.63
C PRO A 35 12.56 -4.96 5.78
N VAL A 36 11.36 -4.88 6.34
CA VAL A 36 10.11 -4.93 5.58
C VAL A 36 10.02 -3.75 4.61
N LYS A 37 10.29 -2.52 5.04
CA LYS A 37 10.29 -1.33 4.16
C LYS A 37 11.23 -1.51 2.97
N VAL A 38 12.44 -2.02 3.21
CA VAL A 38 13.45 -2.28 2.17
C VAL A 38 12.97 -3.35 1.19
N VAL A 39 12.45 -4.47 1.69
CA VAL A 39 11.95 -5.56 0.84
C VAL A 39 10.77 -5.09 -0.02
N VAL A 40 9.82 -4.36 0.56
CA VAL A 40 8.65 -3.84 -0.18
C VAL A 40 9.09 -2.83 -1.24
N PHE A 41 10.06 -1.97 -0.94
CA PHE A 41 10.64 -1.07 -1.93
C PHE A 41 11.29 -1.84 -3.10
N LEU A 42 12.13 -2.83 -2.81
CA LEU A 42 12.79 -3.61 -3.86
C LEU A 42 11.80 -4.40 -4.73
N LEU A 43 10.79 -5.02 -4.11
CA LEU A 43 9.75 -5.75 -4.84
C LEU A 43 8.93 -4.80 -5.73
N SER A 44 8.51 -3.66 -5.19
CA SER A 44 7.74 -2.68 -5.95
C SER A 44 8.53 -2.07 -7.11
N ALA A 45 9.81 -1.74 -6.89
CA ALA A 45 10.72 -1.28 -7.93
C ALA A 45 10.96 -2.35 -9.02
N GLY A 46 11.11 -3.61 -8.62
CA GLY A 46 11.26 -4.73 -9.54
C GLY A 46 10.02 -4.94 -10.41
N ILE A 47 8.82 -4.91 -9.83
CA ILE A 47 7.56 -5.03 -10.58
C ILE A 47 7.36 -3.82 -11.50
N PHE A 48 7.72 -2.61 -11.06
CA PHE A 48 7.73 -1.42 -11.91
C PHE A 48 8.63 -1.64 -13.14
N ALA A 49 9.87 -2.10 -12.94
CA ALA A 49 10.80 -2.36 -14.04
C ALA A 49 10.25 -3.39 -15.03
N ILE A 50 9.73 -4.52 -14.53
CA ILE A 50 9.15 -5.58 -15.38
C ILE A 50 7.92 -5.08 -16.14
N SER A 51 7.01 -4.38 -15.47
CA SER A 51 5.79 -3.84 -16.10
C SER A 51 6.10 -2.76 -17.13
N PHE A 52 7.13 -1.93 -16.88
CA PHE A 52 7.60 -0.93 -17.82
C PHE A 52 8.24 -1.58 -19.07
N LEU A 53 9.06 -2.61 -18.89
CA LEU A 53 9.60 -3.39 -20.00
C LEU A 53 8.50 -4.07 -20.81
N ALA A 54 7.50 -4.64 -20.14
CA ALA A 54 6.34 -5.25 -20.80
C ALA A 54 5.51 -4.22 -21.58
N TYR A 55 5.37 -3.00 -21.03
CA TYR A 55 4.76 -1.88 -21.75
C TYR A 55 5.55 -1.52 -23.00
N ASN A 56 6.88 -1.36 -22.92
CA ASN A 56 7.70 -1.02 -24.10
C ASN A 56 7.61 -2.09 -25.20
N LYS A 57 7.39 -3.36 -24.83
CA LYS A 57 7.23 -4.44 -25.82
C LYS A 57 5.83 -4.52 -26.44
N SER A 58 4.79 -4.24 -25.68
CA SER A 58 3.38 -4.44 -26.10
C SER A 58 2.64 -3.15 -26.46
N GLU A 59 3.16 -1.98 -26.06
CA GLU A 59 2.53 -0.65 -26.16
C GLU A 59 1.08 -0.60 -25.62
N SER A 60 0.74 -1.50 -24.71
CA SER A 60 -0.60 -1.58 -24.15
C SER A 60 -0.79 -0.49 -23.09
N LYS A 61 -1.75 0.43 -23.29
CA LYS A 61 -2.02 1.47 -22.26
C LYS A 61 -2.44 0.88 -20.91
N ARG A 62 -3.00 -0.34 -20.90
CA ARG A 62 -3.25 -1.07 -19.65
C ARG A 62 -1.95 -1.34 -18.88
N LEU A 63 -0.89 -1.77 -19.57
CA LEU A 63 0.41 -2.02 -18.94
C LEU A 63 1.10 -0.72 -18.51
N LEU A 64 0.92 0.38 -19.26
CA LEU A 64 1.37 1.70 -18.81
C LEU A 64 0.72 2.07 -17.47
N LEU A 65 -0.60 1.91 -17.34
CA LEU A 65 -1.31 2.25 -16.10
C LEU A 65 -0.87 1.36 -14.92
N VAL A 66 -0.63 0.07 -15.17
CA VAL A 66 -0.06 -0.83 -14.15
C VAL A 66 1.35 -0.36 -13.77
N SER A 67 2.18 0.00 -14.74
CA SER A 67 3.53 0.51 -14.50
C SER A 67 3.52 1.82 -13.70
N VAL A 68 2.63 2.77 -14.03
CA VAL A 68 2.43 4.01 -13.27
C VAL A 68 2.02 3.71 -11.82
N ALA A 69 1.13 2.74 -11.60
CA ALA A 69 0.73 2.35 -10.25
C ALA A 69 1.92 1.82 -9.43
N PHE A 70 2.72 0.92 -10.01
CA PHE A 70 3.90 0.39 -9.33
C PHE A 70 5.03 1.42 -9.18
N PHE A 71 5.14 2.37 -10.10
CA PHE A 71 6.03 3.51 -9.97
C PHE A 71 5.66 4.39 -8.77
N LEU A 72 4.39 4.78 -8.66
CA LEU A 72 3.89 5.56 -7.51
C LEU A 72 4.07 4.80 -6.20
N PHE A 73 3.79 3.50 -6.21
CA PHE A 73 3.97 2.65 -5.03
C PHE A 73 5.45 2.55 -4.61
N SER A 74 6.35 2.35 -5.56
CA SER A 74 7.79 2.34 -5.30
C SER A 74 8.29 3.69 -4.79
N MET A 75 7.82 4.80 -5.37
CA MET A 75 8.17 6.14 -4.93
C MET A 75 7.67 6.40 -3.49
N LYS A 76 6.44 6.00 -3.14
CA LYS A 76 5.94 6.07 -1.76
C LYS A 76 6.89 5.39 -0.79
N TRP A 77 7.31 4.16 -1.09
CA TRP A 77 8.22 3.40 -0.24
C TRP A 77 9.65 3.95 -0.22
N LEU A 78 10.13 4.51 -1.33
CA LEU A 78 11.41 5.22 -1.37
C LEU A 78 11.40 6.40 -0.40
N VAL A 79 10.32 7.19 -0.39
CA VAL A 79 10.23 8.31 0.55
C VAL A 79 10.14 7.81 1.99
N LYS A 80 9.41 6.71 2.26
CA LYS A 80 9.43 6.07 3.60
C LYS A 80 10.81 5.61 4.03
N LEU A 81 11.65 5.15 3.11
CA LEU A 81 13.03 4.79 3.41
C LEU A 81 13.89 6.02 3.69
N ILE A 82 13.71 7.10 2.91
CA ILE A 82 14.42 8.37 3.12
C ILE A 82 14.03 9.00 4.47
N ASP A 83 12.75 8.91 4.86
CA ASP A 83 12.24 9.43 6.14
C ASP A 83 12.99 8.85 7.35
N ILE A 84 13.43 7.58 7.28
CA ILE A 84 14.25 6.94 8.33
C ILE A 84 15.57 7.69 8.56
N PHE A 85 16.17 8.25 7.51
CA PHE A 85 17.48 8.92 7.59
C PHE A 85 17.38 10.42 7.83
N VAL A 86 16.28 11.06 7.39
CA VAL A 86 16.14 12.53 7.43
C VAL A 86 15.42 12.98 8.70
N SER A 87 14.25 12.41 9.01
CA SER A 87 13.44 12.83 10.16
C SER A 87 12.34 11.81 10.45
N PRO A 88 12.60 10.76 11.25
CA PRO A 88 11.66 9.69 11.52
C PRO A 88 10.27 10.21 11.93
N GLY A 89 9.27 10.00 11.07
CA GLY A 89 7.87 10.31 11.35
C GLY A 89 7.41 11.74 11.07
N TYR A 90 8.25 12.59 10.45
CA TYR A 90 7.87 13.99 10.16
C TYR A 90 8.14 14.46 8.73
N PHE A 91 8.89 13.73 7.89
CA PHE A 91 9.24 14.23 6.56
C PHE A 91 8.07 14.18 5.57
N LEU A 92 7.20 13.16 5.68
CA LEU A 92 5.93 13.09 4.95
C LEU A 92 4.76 12.98 5.92
N ALA A 93 3.84 13.93 5.85
CA ALA A 93 2.58 13.87 6.57
C ALA A 93 1.66 12.79 5.99
N ASP A 94 0.81 12.18 6.81
CA ASP A 94 -0.19 11.16 6.41
C ASP A 94 -1.01 11.58 5.17
N SER A 95 -1.30 12.88 5.03
CA SER A 95 -2.03 13.42 3.88
C SER A 95 -1.32 13.15 2.55
N SER A 96 0.02 13.17 2.53
CA SER A 96 0.81 12.87 1.34
C SER A 96 0.78 11.38 0.99
N GLU A 97 0.74 10.49 1.98
CA GLU A 97 0.59 9.05 1.74
C GLU A 97 -0.74 8.73 1.06
N ASN A 98 -1.81 9.39 1.50
CA ASN A 98 -3.14 9.22 0.92
C ASN A 98 -3.19 9.65 -0.55
N LEU A 99 -2.40 10.65 -0.96
CA LEU A 99 -2.30 11.06 -2.37
C LEU A 99 -1.63 9.97 -3.23
N PHE A 100 -0.58 9.32 -2.72
CA PHE A 100 0.02 8.17 -3.41
C PHE A 100 -0.98 7.02 -3.53
N GLU A 101 -1.68 6.68 -2.44
CA GLU A 101 -2.68 5.61 -2.44
C GLU A 101 -3.82 5.87 -3.42
N LEU A 102 -4.34 7.10 -3.44
CA LEU A 102 -5.38 7.51 -4.38
C LEU A 102 -4.88 7.39 -5.83
N GLY A 103 -3.66 7.86 -6.12
CA GLY A 103 -3.06 7.75 -7.45
C GLY A 103 -2.87 6.29 -7.90
N ILE A 104 -2.43 5.43 -6.99
CA ILE A 104 -2.27 3.99 -7.25
C ILE A 104 -3.63 3.35 -7.55
N LEU A 105 -4.62 3.58 -6.69
CA LEU A 105 -5.96 3.02 -6.84
C LEU A 105 -6.62 3.49 -8.13
N LEU A 106 -6.54 4.78 -8.45
CA LEU A 106 -7.06 5.33 -9.70
C LEU A 106 -6.39 4.70 -10.91
N SER A 107 -5.06 4.57 -10.90
CA SER A 107 -4.32 3.98 -12.02
C SER A 107 -4.70 2.51 -12.24
N LEU A 108 -4.81 1.73 -11.16
CA LEU A 108 -5.23 0.32 -11.23
C LEU A 108 -6.69 0.17 -11.65
N LEU A 109 -7.59 1.03 -11.15
CA LEU A 109 -9.00 1.04 -11.51
C LEU A 109 -9.15 1.28 -13.02
N VAL A 110 -8.49 2.31 -13.55
CA VAL A 110 -8.51 2.60 -14.99
C VAL A 110 -7.87 1.45 -15.77
N ALA A 111 -6.77 0.86 -15.28
CA ALA A 111 -6.14 -0.28 -15.93
C ALA A 111 -7.07 -1.50 -16.05
N LEU A 112 -7.92 -1.74 -15.05
CA LEU A 112 -8.88 -2.84 -15.03
C LEU A 112 -9.97 -2.66 -16.09
N PHE A 113 -10.48 -1.44 -16.26
CA PHE A 113 -11.49 -1.12 -17.26
C PHE A 113 -10.91 -0.78 -18.65
N TYR A 114 -9.59 -0.70 -18.78
CA TYR A 114 -8.91 -0.55 -20.07
C TYR A 114 -8.94 -1.87 -20.87
N THR A 115 -10.14 -2.29 -21.26
CA THR A 115 -10.35 -3.35 -22.24
C THR A 115 -10.22 -2.76 -23.64
N LYS A 116 -9.35 -3.35 -24.45
CA LYS A 116 -9.26 -3.05 -25.89
C LYS A 116 -10.61 -3.43 -26.50
N LYS A 117 -11.46 -2.45 -26.87
CA LYS A 117 -12.65 -2.71 -27.70
C LYS A 117 -12.19 -3.58 -28.87
N GLY A 118 -12.66 -4.83 -28.89
CA GLY A 118 -12.31 -5.79 -29.93
C GLY A 118 -12.57 -5.16 -31.29
N LYS A 119 -11.57 -5.21 -32.16
CA LYS A 119 -11.73 -4.88 -33.59
C LYS A 119 -12.93 -5.66 -34.11
N GLY A 120 -13.85 -4.94 -34.75
CA GLY A 120 -15.09 -5.48 -35.31
C GLY A 120 -14.87 -6.77 -36.08
N PHE A 121 -15.49 -7.83 -35.59
CA PHE A 121 -15.63 -9.14 -36.23
C PHE A 121 -16.66 -9.09 -37.38
N PHE A 122 -16.68 -8.00 -38.15
CA PHE A 122 -17.47 -7.87 -39.37
C PHE A 122 -16.54 -7.42 -40.49
N LYS A 123 -15.71 -8.37 -40.93
CA LYS A 123 -15.27 -8.37 -42.33
C LYS A 123 -16.37 -9.11 -43.10
N LYS A 124 -17.32 -8.35 -43.64
CA LYS A 124 -18.12 -8.80 -44.79
C LYS A 124 -17.25 -8.54 -46.01
N GLU A 125 -16.73 -9.60 -46.61
CA GLU A 125 -16.60 -9.76 -48.07
C GLU A 125 -16.74 -11.24 -48.39
#